data_AF-A0A3B0JR88-F1
#
_entry.id   AF-A0A3B0JR88-F1
#
_cell.length_a   1.000
_cell.length_b   1.000
_cell.length_c   1.000
_cell.angle_alpha   90.00
_cell.angle_beta   90.00
_cell.angle_gamma   90.00
#
_symmetry.space_group_name_H-M   'P 1'
#
loop_
_entity.id
_entity.type
_entity.pdbx_description
1 polymer ?
#
loop_
_entity_poly.entity_id
_entity_poly.type
_entity_poly.pdbx_seq_one_letter_code
_entity_poly.pdbx_strand_id
1 'polypeptide(L)'
;MKVITVCLLVLVSASCLLTTHANAVGPSDNFDYDFEIEQLLSELEGDFDYMGVAEQGFIRSCRSILVKALKGIRGTNCILKETLAVLTACTTYVDAIDSCGVAVPKDVARVVNTVKSMITICNNIIHLHSNLCAADDTTTNGTGKTTGKCFAKVFFSTMSLVRKLNVTLKLIAKLPADTSSCFMGATNTVKDACNAFLPNIDVCIASM
;
A
#
# COMPACT_ATOMS: atom_id res chain seq x y z
N MET A 1 -28.22 -6.88 -26.71
CA MET A 1 -28.98 -6.04 -25.75
C MET A 1 -28.92 -6.68 -24.37
N LYS A 2 -28.15 -6.08 -23.44
CA LYS A 2 -28.30 -6.08 -21.97
C LYS A 2 -27.02 -5.48 -21.35
N VAL A 3 -26.77 -4.21 -21.72
CA VAL A 3 -25.68 -3.35 -21.21
C VAL A 3 -26.18 -2.49 -20.04
N ILE A 4 -27.39 -2.73 -19.54
CA ILE A 4 -28.11 -1.79 -18.68
C ILE A 4 -27.90 -2.06 -17.18
N THR A 5 -27.31 -3.19 -16.79
CA THR A 5 -27.23 -3.57 -15.36
C THR A 5 -25.98 -3.05 -14.62
N VAL A 6 -25.03 -2.39 -15.29
CA VAL A 6 -23.77 -1.93 -14.67
C VAL A 6 -23.84 -0.47 -14.18
N CYS A 7 -24.79 0.33 -14.67
CA CYS A 7 -24.89 1.74 -14.29
C CYS A 7 -25.56 2.02 -12.93
N LEU A 8 -26.16 1.01 -12.27
CA LEU A 8 -26.85 1.22 -11.00
C LEU A 8 -25.96 1.10 -9.75
N LEU A 9 -24.71 0.63 -9.87
CA LEU A 9 -23.79 0.55 -8.72
C LEU A 9 -22.95 1.82 -8.52
N VAL A 10 -23.00 2.79 -9.43
CA VAL A 10 -22.24 4.06 -9.33
C VAL A 10 -23.04 5.18 -8.63
N LEU A 11 -24.34 4.98 -8.37
CA LEU A 11 -25.20 6.02 -7.77
C LEU A 11 -25.38 5.94 -6.25
N VAL A 12 -24.73 5.00 -5.55
CA VAL A 12 -24.80 4.91 -4.07
C VAL A 12 -23.66 5.67 -3.36
N SER A 13 -22.66 6.18 -4.08
CA SER A 13 -21.55 6.94 -3.47
C SER A 13 -21.72 8.48 -3.49
N ALA A 14 -22.91 9.00 -3.84
CA ALA A 14 -23.15 10.44 -3.92
C ALA A 14 -24.01 11.03 -2.79
N SER A 15 -24.39 10.25 -1.78
CA SER A 15 -25.32 10.70 -0.73
C SER A 15 -24.71 10.99 0.65
N CYS A 16 -23.37 11.07 0.79
CA CYS A 16 -22.73 11.39 2.07
C CYS A 16 -21.94 12.72 2.09
N LEU A 17 -22.16 13.64 1.15
CA LEU A 17 -21.43 14.92 1.11
C LEU A 17 -22.32 16.18 0.97
N LEU A 18 -23.50 16.19 1.59
CA LEU A 18 -24.26 17.44 1.78
C LEU A 18 -24.96 17.46 3.14
N THR A 19 -24.19 17.45 4.23
CA THR A 19 -24.58 18.14 5.46
C THR A 19 -23.83 19.47 5.51
N THR A 20 -24.47 20.50 4.97
CA THR A 20 -24.11 21.89 5.24
C THR A 20 -24.32 22.17 6.73
N HIS A 21 -23.25 22.13 7.52
CA HIS A 21 -23.24 22.79 8.82
C HIS A 21 -23.02 24.29 8.58
N ALA A 22 -24.12 24.99 8.29
CA ALA A 22 -24.17 26.44 8.44
C ALA A 22 -24.18 26.76 9.95
N ASN A 23 -23.29 27.68 10.35
CA ASN A 23 -23.07 28.21 11.70
C ASN A 23 -22.51 27.26 12.77
N ALA A 24 -21.18 27.14 12.78
CA ALA A 24 -20.42 27.13 14.02
C ALA A 24 -19.13 27.95 13.81
N VAL A 25 -19.21 29.26 14.11
CA VAL A 25 -18.01 30.06 14.37
C VAL A 25 -17.47 29.58 15.72
N GLY A 26 -16.55 28.63 15.67
CA GLY A 26 -15.65 28.26 16.76
C GLY A 26 -14.22 28.38 16.25
N PRO A 27 -13.23 28.72 17.09
CA PRO A 27 -11.85 28.85 16.65
C PRO A 27 -11.44 27.52 16.02
N SER A 28 -10.82 27.60 14.84
CA SER A 28 -10.21 26.46 14.17
C SER A 28 -9.17 25.85 15.09
N ASP A 29 -9.56 24.87 15.89
CA ASP A 29 -8.62 23.98 16.56
C ASP A 29 -7.90 23.24 15.44
N ASN A 30 -6.72 23.75 15.13
CA ASN A 30 -5.72 23.16 14.26
C ASN A 30 -5.26 21.88 14.96
N PHE A 31 -6.04 20.80 14.84
CA PHE A 31 -5.68 19.48 15.35
C PHE A 31 -4.35 19.10 14.69
N ASP A 32 -3.30 19.04 15.50
CA ASP A 32 -1.93 18.78 15.08
C ASP A 32 -1.75 17.30 14.72
N TYR A 33 -2.28 16.92 13.55
CA TYR A 33 -2.11 15.60 12.96
C TYR A 33 -0.62 15.25 12.78
N ASP A 34 0.25 16.25 12.63
CA ASP A 34 1.69 16.04 12.54
C ASP A 34 2.24 15.53 13.88
N PHE A 35 1.85 16.12 15.01
CA PHE A 35 2.26 15.64 16.34
C PHE A 35 1.77 14.22 16.66
N GLU A 36 0.53 13.87 16.33
CA GLU A 36 -0.01 12.52 16.59
C GLU A 36 0.67 11.46 15.71
N ILE A 37 0.94 11.77 14.43
CA ILE A 37 1.70 10.89 13.53
C ILE A 37 3.14 10.75 14.01
N GLU A 38 3.78 11.84 14.44
CA GLU A 38 5.16 11.83 14.91
C GLU A 38 5.31 11.07 16.24
N GLN A 39 4.34 11.19 17.15
CA GLN A 39 4.26 10.39 18.36
C GLN A 39 4.05 8.90 18.08
N LEU A 40 3.13 8.55 17.17
CA LEU A 40 2.91 7.17 16.71
C LEU A 40 4.15 6.58 16.03
N LEU A 41 4.88 7.39 15.26
CA LEU A 41 6.11 6.99 14.60
C LEU A 41 7.28 6.81 15.59
N SER A 42 7.35 7.65 16.62
CA SER A 42 8.41 7.62 17.64
C SER A 42 8.24 6.45 18.61
N GLU A 43 7.00 6.07 18.96
CA GLU A 43 6.73 4.83 19.70
C GLU A 43 7.09 3.57 18.89
N LEU A 44 7.08 3.66 17.56
CA LEU A 44 7.32 2.53 16.67
C LEU A 44 8.75 2.37 16.16
N GLU A 45 9.63 3.34 16.41
CA GLU A 45 11.07 3.22 16.10
C GLU A 45 11.77 2.07 16.86
N GLY A 46 11.18 1.61 17.97
CA GLY A 46 11.71 0.49 18.77
C GLY A 46 11.57 -0.91 18.15
N ASP A 47 10.74 -1.09 17.11
CA ASP A 47 10.47 -2.40 16.48
C ASP A 47 11.20 -2.59 15.13
N PHE A 48 12.08 -1.65 14.77
CA PHE A 48 12.89 -1.71 13.55
C PHE A 48 14.21 -2.42 13.84
N ASP A 49 14.18 -3.75 13.79
CA ASP A 49 15.40 -4.57 13.82
C ASP A 49 16.43 -4.14 12.75
N TYR A 50 17.70 -4.37 13.10
CA TYR A 50 18.94 -3.99 12.42
C TYR A 50 18.90 -4.17 10.88
N MET A 51 18.77 -3.06 10.15
CA MET A 51 18.83 -3.00 8.68
C MET A 51 20.20 -2.47 8.22
N GLY A 52 20.72 -2.94 7.07
CA GLY A 52 21.99 -2.41 6.54
C GLY A 52 21.89 -0.94 6.12
N VAL A 53 23.00 -0.19 6.14
CA VAL A 53 23.02 1.29 5.91
C VAL A 53 22.30 1.75 4.64
N ALA A 54 22.45 1.01 3.53
CA ALA A 54 21.76 1.32 2.27
C ALA A 54 20.25 1.04 2.33
N GLU A 55 19.86 -0.04 3.02
CA GLU A 55 18.45 -0.37 3.27
C GLU A 55 17.82 0.66 4.21
N GLN A 56 18.59 1.16 5.19
CA GLN A 56 18.18 2.21 6.11
C GLN A 56 17.93 3.53 5.37
N GLY A 57 18.76 3.88 4.38
CA GLY A 57 18.54 5.04 3.51
C GLY A 57 17.29 4.93 2.65
N PHE A 58 17.09 3.79 1.97
CA PHE A 58 15.89 3.51 1.18
C PHE A 58 14.62 3.51 2.04
N ILE A 59 14.62 2.80 3.18
CA ILE A 59 13.48 2.74 4.09
C ILE A 59 13.14 4.13 4.65
N ARG A 60 14.15 4.97 4.92
CA ARG A 60 13.93 6.34 5.38
C ARG A 60 13.29 7.23 4.31
N SER A 61 13.71 7.13 3.05
CA SER A 61 13.07 7.88 1.96
C SER A 61 11.63 7.39 1.73
N CYS A 62 11.40 6.07 1.79
CA CYS A 62 10.06 5.49 1.73
C CYS A 62 9.16 6.02 2.85
N ARG A 63 9.66 6.04 4.08
CA ARG A 63 8.94 6.60 5.24
C ARG A 63 8.55 8.06 4.97
N SER A 64 9.47 8.88 4.46
CA SER A 64 9.17 10.29 4.16
C SER A 64 8.05 10.44 3.12
N ILE A 65 8.10 9.67 2.03
CA ILE A 65 7.06 9.69 0.97
C ILE A 65 5.71 9.23 1.54
N LEU A 66 5.70 8.13 2.31
CA LEU A 66 4.47 7.58 2.88
C LEU A 66 3.85 8.50 3.93
N VAL A 67 4.66 9.15 4.78
CA VAL A 67 4.16 10.15 5.73
C VAL A 67 3.50 11.30 4.97
N LYS A 68 4.11 11.81 3.90
CA LYS A 68 3.51 12.84 3.05
C LYS A 68 2.19 12.39 2.41
N ALA A 69 2.13 11.16 1.87
CA ALA A 69 0.89 10.63 1.31
C ALA A 69 -0.22 10.51 2.36
N LEU A 70 0.11 10.13 3.59
CA LEU A 70 -0.89 9.90 4.64
C LEU A 70 -1.38 11.19 5.31
N LYS A 71 -0.77 12.37 5.03
CA LYS A 71 -1.27 13.66 5.53
C LYS A 71 -2.66 14.03 5.00
N GLY A 72 -3.18 13.34 3.98
CA GLY A 72 -4.52 13.61 3.46
C GLY A 72 -5.16 12.46 2.68
N ILE A 73 -6.48 12.49 2.55
CA ILE A 73 -7.30 11.46 1.87
C ILE A 73 -6.82 11.22 0.43
N ARG A 74 -6.40 12.28 -0.26
CA ARG A 74 -5.90 12.17 -1.63
C ARG A 74 -4.61 11.34 -1.70
N GLY A 75 -3.65 11.56 -0.80
CA GLY A 75 -2.41 10.79 -0.80
C GLY A 75 -2.60 9.33 -0.36
N THR A 76 -3.58 9.04 0.51
CA THR A 76 -4.01 7.65 0.77
C THR A 76 -4.54 6.97 -0.49
N ASN A 77 -5.28 7.69 -1.34
CA ASN A 77 -5.71 7.15 -2.64
C ASN A 77 -4.53 6.84 -3.58
N CYS A 78 -3.43 7.61 -3.54
CA CYS A 78 -2.20 7.25 -4.27
C CYS A 78 -1.63 5.92 -3.80
N ILE A 79 -1.51 5.74 -2.48
CA ILE A 79 -1.00 4.48 -1.91
C ILE A 79 -1.87 3.31 -2.36
N LEU A 80 -3.19 3.44 -2.28
CA LEU A 80 -4.12 2.38 -2.68
C LEU A 80 -4.04 2.06 -4.17
N LYS A 81 -3.97 3.08 -5.03
CA LYS A 81 -3.83 2.91 -6.48
C LYS A 81 -2.56 2.14 -6.84
N GLU A 82 -1.42 2.53 -6.27
CA GLU A 82 -0.16 1.85 -6.55
C GLU A 82 -0.08 0.47 -5.88
N THR A 83 -0.76 0.29 -4.75
CA THR A 83 -0.92 -1.04 -4.12
C THR A 83 -1.70 -1.99 -5.01
N LEU A 84 -2.77 -1.52 -5.67
CA LEU A 84 -3.53 -2.31 -6.65
C LEU A 84 -2.69 -2.67 -7.88
N ALA A 85 -1.85 -1.76 -8.35
CA ALA A 85 -0.93 -2.03 -9.46
C ALA A 85 0.08 -3.14 -9.10
N VAL A 86 0.68 -3.06 -7.89
CA VAL A 86 1.57 -4.11 -7.37
C VAL A 86 0.83 -5.43 -7.21
N LEU A 87 -0.37 -5.44 -6.61
CA LEU A 87 -1.19 -6.64 -6.47
C LEU A 87 -1.47 -7.31 -7.82
N THR A 88 -1.82 -6.53 -8.83
CA THR A 88 -2.09 -7.01 -10.19
C THR A 88 -0.85 -7.63 -10.81
N ALA A 89 0.31 -6.97 -10.70
CA ALA A 89 1.57 -7.51 -11.21
C ALA A 89 1.98 -8.79 -10.48
N CYS A 90 1.77 -8.87 -9.16
CA CYS A 90 2.10 -10.05 -8.36
C CYS A 90 1.21 -11.25 -8.68
N THR A 91 -0.10 -11.04 -8.81
CA THR A 91 -1.06 -12.11 -9.19
C THR A 91 -0.76 -12.61 -10.59
N THR A 92 -0.58 -11.70 -11.55
CA THR A 92 -0.17 -12.03 -12.93
C THR A 92 1.15 -12.80 -12.96
N TYR A 93 2.12 -12.44 -12.12
CA TYR A 93 3.38 -13.17 -12.00
C TYR A 93 3.16 -14.61 -11.52
N VAL A 94 2.41 -14.82 -10.43
CA VAL A 94 2.16 -16.16 -9.91
C VAL A 94 1.45 -17.03 -10.96
N ASP A 95 0.42 -16.49 -11.63
CA ASP A 95 -0.31 -17.18 -12.68
C ASP A 95 0.60 -17.53 -13.88
N ALA A 96 1.47 -16.61 -14.27
CA ALA A 96 2.41 -16.82 -15.37
C ALA A 96 3.45 -17.90 -15.04
N ILE A 97 3.99 -17.92 -13.82
CA ILE A 97 4.93 -18.98 -13.39
C ILE A 97 4.23 -20.35 -13.38
N ASP A 98 3.00 -20.42 -12.87
CA ASP A 98 2.22 -21.67 -12.86
C ASP A 98 1.89 -22.13 -14.30
N SER A 99 1.62 -21.19 -15.22
CA SER A 99 1.35 -21.49 -16.64
C SER A 99 2.55 -22.02 -17.43
N CYS A 100 3.78 -21.85 -16.92
CA CYS A 100 4.98 -22.36 -17.58
C CYS A 100 5.01 -23.89 -17.66
N GLY A 101 4.25 -24.60 -16.82
CA GLY A 101 4.07 -26.06 -16.91
C GLY A 101 5.34 -26.90 -16.69
N VAL A 102 6.43 -26.27 -16.25
CA VAL A 102 7.72 -26.91 -15.98
C VAL A 102 8.07 -26.77 -14.50
N ALA A 103 8.99 -27.62 -14.02
CA ALA A 103 9.46 -27.56 -12.65
C ALA A 103 10.08 -26.18 -12.35
N VAL A 104 9.56 -25.50 -11.33
CA VAL A 104 10.04 -24.18 -10.90
C VAL A 104 11.40 -24.33 -10.21
N PRO A 105 12.47 -23.69 -10.71
CA PRO A 105 13.78 -23.72 -10.05
C PRO A 105 13.71 -23.13 -8.64
N LYS A 106 14.59 -23.59 -7.73
CA LYS A 106 14.61 -23.13 -6.34
C LYS A 106 14.73 -21.61 -6.20
N ASP A 107 15.47 -20.96 -7.10
CA ASP A 107 15.65 -19.50 -7.09
C ASP A 107 14.36 -18.76 -7.48
N VAL A 108 13.68 -19.22 -8.52
CA VAL A 108 12.36 -18.69 -8.93
C VAL A 108 11.32 -18.96 -7.85
N ALA A 109 11.33 -20.13 -7.21
CA ALA A 109 10.41 -20.46 -6.12
C ALA A 109 10.57 -19.51 -4.92
N ARG A 110 11.79 -19.06 -4.60
CA ARG A 110 12.02 -18.03 -3.56
C ARG A 110 11.39 -16.69 -3.92
N VAL A 111 11.48 -16.28 -5.20
CA VAL A 111 10.79 -15.08 -5.70
C VAL A 111 9.27 -15.26 -5.57
N VAL A 112 8.72 -16.38 -6.03
CA VAL A 112 7.28 -16.70 -5.94
C VAL A 112 6.76 -16.63 -4.50
N ASN A 113 7.47 -17.22 -3.54
CA ASN A 113 7.06 -17.18 -2.13
C ASN A 113 7.03 -15.75 -1.57
N THR A 114 7.99 -14.92 -1.98
CA THR A 114 8.05 -13.51 -1.57
C THR A 114 6.93 -12.71 -2.22
N VAL A 115 6.65 -12.94 -3.50
CA VAL A 115 5.54 -12.33 -4.25
C VAL A 115 4.18 -12.73 -3.67
N LYS A 116 3.98 -14.00 -3.28
CA LYS A 116 2.76 -14.45 -2.58
C LYS A 116 2.58 -13.73 -1.24
N SER A 117 3.67 -13.47 -0.50
CA SER A 117 3.60 -12.66 0.72
C SER A 117 3.21 -11.21 0.43
N MET A 118 3.68 -10.64 -0.68
CA MET A 118 3.26 -9.30 -1.12
C MET A 118 1.78 -9.23 -1.48
N ILE A 119 1.23 -10.26 -2.14
CA ILE A 119 -0.22 -10.37 -2.42
C ILE A 119 -1.02 -10.27 -1.12
N THR A 120 -0.64 -11.04 -0.09
CA THR A 120 -1.29 -10.99 1.22
C THR A 120 -1.22 -9.59 1.83
N ILE A 121 -0.07 -8.92 1.77
CA ILE A 121 0.08 -7.56 2.30
C ILE A 121 -0.78 -6.57 1.51
N CYS A 122 -0.81 -6.66 0.17
CA CYS A 122 -1.63 -5.78 -0.66
C CYS A 122 -3.12 -5.95 -0.36
N ASN A 123 -3.60 -7.20 -0.23
CA ASN A 123 -4.97 -7.47 0.17
C ASN A 123 -5.26 -6.89 1.56
N ASN A 124 -4.34 -7.01 2.52
CA ASN A 124 -4.50 -6.39 3.83
C ASN A 124 -4.62 -4.85 3.72
N ILE A 125 -3.79 -4.18 2.91
CA ILE A 125 -3.86 -2.73 2.67
C ILE A 125 -5.20 -2.33 2.04
N ILE A 126 -5.68 -3.06 1.03
CA ILE A 126 -6.92 -2.76 0.34
C ILE A 126 -8.13 -2.98 1.26
N HIS A 127 -8.14 -4.07 2.03
CA HIS A 127 -9.21 -4.38 2.98
C HIS A 127 -9.13 -3.59 4.28
N LEU A 128 -8.01 -2.93 4.57
CA LEU A 128 -7.92 -2.00 5.70
C LEU A 128 -8.91 -0.83 5.56
N HIS A 129 -9.18 -0.40 4.31
CA HIS A 129 -10.22 0.59 4.02
C HIS A 129 -11.64 0.07 4.34
N SER A 130 -11.94 -1.20 4.03
CA SER A 130 -13.27 -1.79 4.26
C SER A 130 -13.51 -2.26 5.70
N ASN A 131 -12.45 -2.61 6.45
CA ASN A 131 -12.59 -3.31 7.73
C ASN A 131 -12.32 -2.45 8.98
N LEU A 132 -11.69 -1.27 8.88
CA LEU A 132 -11.25 -0.53 10.08
C LEU A 132 -11.35 1.00 10.03
N CYS A 133 -11.70 1.60 8.89
CA CYS A 133 -11.98 3.04 8.82
C CYS A 133 -13.49 3.36 8.75
N ALA A 134 -14.36 2.34 8.79
CA ALA A 134 -15.83 2.46 8.70
C ALA A 134 -16.57 2.00 9.98
N ALA A 135 -15.87 1.54 11.02
CA ALA A 135 -16.49 1.05 12.25
C ALA A 135 -15.91 1.79 13.46
N ASP A 136 -16.61 2.83 13.89
CA ASP A 136 -17.09 3.02 15.28
C ASP A 136 -17.79 4.37 15.40
N ASP A 137 -18.97 4.50 14.78
CA ASP A 137 -19.93 5.61 14.99
C ASP A 137 -20.89 5.32 16.16
N THR A 138 -20.67 4.26 16.95
CA THR A 138 -21.62 3.83 17.99
C THR A 138 -21.00 3.74 19.37
N THR A 139 -20.37 4.81 19.85
CA THR A 139 -20.30 5.06 21.30
C THR A 139 -20.14 6.54 21.60
N THR A 140 -21.27 7.15 21.95
CA THR A 140 -21.39 8.34 22.79
C THR A 140 -20.30 8.37 23.87
N ASN A 141 -19.54 9.47 23.88
CA ASN A 141 -18.56 9.90 24.89
C ASN A 141 -17.12 9.38 24.72
N GLY A 142 -16.25 10.22 24.13
CA GLY A 142 -14.84 10.33 24.55
C GLY A 142 -13.77 9.92 23.53
N THR A 143 -13.08 10.94 22.98
CA THR A 143 -11.78 10.92 22.29
C THR A 143 -11.70 10.25 20.91
N GLY A 144 -11.54 11.06 19.87
CA GLY A 144 -11.29 10.67 18.47
C GLY A 144 -9.96 9.95 18.23
N LYS A 145 -9.82 8.73 18.78
CA LYS A 145 -8.63 7.87 18.71
C LYS A 145 -8.69 6.83 17.58
N THR A 146 -9.68 6.90 16.69
CA THR A 146 -9.96 5.88 15.66
C THR A 146 -9.20 6.17 14.35
N THR A 147 -9.06 7.45 13.99
CA THR A 147 -8.42 7.88 12.74
C THR A 147 -6.90 7.62 12.76
N GLY A 148 -6.19 8.02 13.83
CA GLY A 148 -4.74 7.81 13.96
C GLY A 148 -4.32 6.33 13.92
N LYS A 149 -5.11 5.44 14.53
CA LYS A 149 -4.88 3.98 14.48
C LYS A 149 -5.07 3.40 13.08
N CYS A 150 -6.05 3.87 12.31
CA CYS A 150 -6.24 3.46 10.93
C CYS A 150 -5.05 3.92 10.06
N PHE A 151 -4.59 5.17 10.23
CA PHE A 151 -3.40 5.70 9.55
C PHE A 151 -2.13 4.91 9.86
N ALA A 152 -1.86 4.64 11.13
CA ALA A 152 -0.73 3.83 11.56
C ALA A 152 -0.77 2.45 10.90
N LYS A 153 -1.94 1.80 10.85
CA LYS A 153 -2.07 0.45 10.28
C LYS A 153 -1.85 0.42 8.76
N VAL A 154 -2.33 1.43 8.04
CA VAL A 154 -2.04 1.61 6.60
C VAL A 154 -0.55 1.88 6.40
N PHE A 155 0.05 2.75 7.21
CA PHE A 155 1.48 3.04 7.17
C PHE A 155 2.34 1.77 7.37
N PHE A 156 2.08 0.97 8.42
CA PHE A 156 2.86 -0.24 8.69
C PHE A 156 2.69 -1.31 7.64
N SER A 157 1.47 -1.48 7.13
CA SER A 157 1.20 -2.43 6.06
C SER A 157 1.93 -2.01 4.78
N THR A 158 1.92 -0.72 4.45
CA THR A 158 2.62 -0.18 3.28
C THR A 158 4.14 -0.27 3.44
N MET A 159 4.69 0.03 4.62
CA MET A 159 6.12 -0.17 4.90
C MET A 159 6.52 -1.65 4.82
N SER A 160 5.66 -2.56 5.27
CA SER A 160 5.87 -4.01 5.13
C SER A 160 5.89 -4.42 3.66
N LEU A 161 5.01 -3.85 2.83
CA LEU A 161 5.03 -4.04 1.39
C LEU A 161 6.36 -3.56 0.80
N VAL A 162 6.78 -2.32 1.10
CA VAL A 162 8.04 -1.73 0.63
C VAL A 162 9.26 -2.59 0.96
N ARG A 163 9.33 -3.14 2.18
CA ARG A 163 10.41 -4.07 2.54
C ARG A 163 10.40 -5.32 1.67
N LYS A 164 9.23 -5.89 1.40
CA LYS A 164 9.09 -7.05 0.51
C LYS A 164 9.40 -6.71 -0.95
N LEU A 165 9.12 -5.49 -1.43
CA LEU A 165 9.58 -5.03 -2.75
C LEU A 165 11.10 -5.09 -2.85
N ASN A 166 11.82 -4.54 -1.87
CA ASN A 166 13.28 -4.55 -1.85
C ASN A 166 13.84 -5.98 -1.80
N VAL A 167 13.28 -6.85 -0.94
CA VAL A 167 13.68 -8.28 -0.90
C VAL A 167 13.44 -8.96 -2.25
N THR A 168 12.30 -8.70 -2.88
CA THR A 168 11.94 -9.27 -4.19
C THR A 168 12.92 -8.81 -5.27
N LEU A 169 13.23 -7.51 -5.35
CA LEU A 169 14.23 -6.96 -6.27
C LEU A 169 15.61 -7.60 -6.08
N LYS A 170 16.03 -7.83 -4.83
CA LYS A 170 17.29 -8.52 -4.52
C LYS A 170 17.30 -9.98 -4.94
N LEU A 171 16.18 -10.68 -4.81
CA LEU A 171 16.05 -12.07 -5.27
C LEU A 171 16.07 -12.14 -6.79
N ILE A 172 15.35 -11.23 -7.46
CA ILE A 172 15.32 -11.14 -8.93
C ILE A 172 16.72 -10.86 -9.49
N ALA A 173 17.48 -9.95 -8.85
CA ALA A 173 18.86 -9.65 -9.26
C ALA A 173 19.83 -10.83 -9.08
N LYS A 174 19.47 -11.84 -8.28
CA LYS A 174 20.26 -13.05 -8.04
C LYS A 174 19.83 -14.23 -8.91
N LEU A 175 18.85 -14.05 -9.80
CA LEU A 175 18.41 -15.13 -10.67
C LEU A 175 19.56 -15.54 -11.62
N PRO A 176 19.77 -16.84 -11.84
CA PRO A 176 20.76 -17.33 -12.80
C PRO A 176 20.48 -16.80 -14.21
N ALA A 177 21.53 -16.51 -14.98
CA ALA A 177 21.39 -16.00 -16.36
C ALA A 177 20.75 -17.00 -17.32
N ASP A 178 20.81 -18.30 -16.99
CA ASP A 178 20.18 -19.42 -17.69
C ASP A 178 18.72 -19.67 -17.26
N THR A 179 18.13 -18.78 -16.46
CA THR A 179 16.70 -18.85 -16.13
C THR A 179 15.86 -18.82 -17.41
N SER A 180 14.98 -19.81 -17.56
CA SER A 180 14.10 -19.94 -18.72
C SER A 180 13.37 -18.63 -19.04
N SER A 181 13.27 -18.33 -20.34
CA SER A 181 12.54 -17.16 -20.86
C SER A 181 11.09 -17.10 -20.36
N CYS A 182 10.48 -18.26 -20.08
CA CYS A 182 9.13 -18.36 -19.52
C CYS A 182 9.02 -17.64 -18.17
N PHE A 183 10.02 -17.81 -17.29
CA PHE A 183 10.02 -17.14 -15.99
C PHE A 183 10.50 -15.69 -16.09
N MET A 184 11.46 -15.41 -16.98
CA MET A 184 12.07 -14.08 -17.10
C MET A 184 11.08 -13.01 -17.55
N GLY A 185 10.15 -13.33 -18.46
CA GLY A 185 9.10 -12.41 -18.89
C GLY A 185 8.24 -11.94 -17.72
N ALA A 186 7.68 -12.90 -16.97
CA ALA A 186 6.88 -12.62 -15.77
C ALA A 186 7.70 -11.87 -14.70
N THR A 187 8.96 -12.29 -14.50
CA THR A 187 9.86 -11.69 -13.51
C THR A 187 10.12 -10.21 -13.80
N ASN A 188 10.28 -9.84 -15.07
CA ASN A 188 10.48 -8.44 -15.44
C ASN A 188 9.24 -7.59 -15.15
N THR A 189 8.03 -8.11 -15.40
CA THR A 189 6.79 -7.39 -15.08
C THR A 189 6.66 -7.09 -13.58
N VAL A 190 6.91 -8.07 -12.71
CA VAL A 190 6.85 -7.83 -11.25
C VAL A 190 7.99 -6.92 -10.77
N LYS A 191 9.18 -7.03 -11.38
CA LYS A 191 10.31 -6.12 -11.12
C LYS A 191 9.96 -4.67 -11.44
N ASP A 192 9.35 -4.43 -12.59
CA ASP A 192 8.97 -3.08 -13.03
C ASP A 192 7.91 -2.48 -12.09
N ALA A 193 6.90 -3.26 -11.71
CA ALA A 193 5.92 -2.83 -10.71
C ALA A 193 6.57 -2.51 -9.35
N CYS A 194 7.55 -3.31 -8.90
CA CYS A 194 8.27 -3.03 -7.67
C CYS A 194 9.07 -1.73 -7.72
N ASN A 195 9.73 -1.46 -8.84
CA ASN A 195 10.50 -0.23 -9.03
C ASN A 195 9.59 1.01 -9.17
N ALA A 196 8.41 0.85 -9.75
CA ALA A 196 7.47 1.94 -9.99
C ALA A 196 6.68 2.37 -8.75
N PHE A 197 6.53 1.50 -7.74
CA PHE A 197 5.66 1.74 -6.58
C PHE A 197 5.91 3.09 -5.87
N LEU A 198 7.14 3.34 -5.41
CA LEU A 198 7.44 4.58 -4.67
C LEU A 198 7.50 5.82 -5.57
N PRO A 199 8.17 5.78 -6.74
CA PRO A 199 8.16 6.92 -7.65
C PRO A 199 6.74 7.35 -8.06
N ASN A 200 5.85 6.39 -8.32
CA ASN A 200 4.47 6.70 -8.69
C ASN A 200 3.69 7.32 -7.54
N ILE A 201 3.91 6.86 -6.30
CA ILE A 201 3.31 7.51 -5.12
C ILE A 201 3.82 8.94 -4.98
N ASP A 202 5.14 9.17 -5.10
CA ASP A 202 5.73 10.51 -4.96
C ASP A 202 5.22 11.47 -6.03
N VAL A 203 5.19 11.04 -7.30
CA VAL A 203 4.61 11.81 -8.42
C VAL A 203 3.12 12.09 -8.18
N CYS A 204 2.38 11.09 -7.72
CA CYS A 204 0.96 11.23 -7.42
C CYS A 204 0.72 12.29 -6.33
N ILE A 205 1.50 12.29 -5.24
CA ILE A 205 1.45 13.33 -4.20
C ILE A 205 1.85 14.70 -4.76
N ALA A 206 2.90 14.78 -5.57
CA ALA A 206 3.39 16.04 -6.14
C ALA A 206 2.41 16.68 -7.15
N SER A 207 1.52 15.87 -7.73
CA SER A 207 0.48 16.32 -8.67
C SER A 207 -0.82 16.81 -8.00
N MET A 208 -0.86 16.84 -6.66
CA MET A 208 -2.01 17.28 -5.86
C MET A 208 -1.94 18.75 -5.45
#